data_AF-Q0PKS3-F1
#
_entry.id   AF-Q0PKS3-F1
#
_cell.length_a   1.000
_cell.length_b   1.000
_cell.length_c   1.000
_cell.angle_alpha   90.00
_cell.angle_beta   90.00
_cell.angle_gamma   90.00
#
_symmetry.space_group_name_H-M   'P 1'
#
loop_
_entity.id
_entity.type
_entity.pdbx_description
1 polymer ?
#
loop_
_entity_poly.entity_id
_entity_poly.type
_entity_poly.pdbx_seq_one_letter_code
_entity_poly.pdbx_strand_id
1 'polypeptide(L)'
;MPEHTRPESAIFIADSNPKNTVEDSHDSLASTIPVLPYYGVDYSTFSHSTLIIGGETEGISEDSYKFASSRNGLRLNIPLIEGVDSLNTGMATAVIACEIKKQFVQAWSKMKKEKVEAELNT
;
A
#
# COMPACT_ATOMS: atom_id res chain seq x y z
N MET A 1 12.12 13.46 -2.53
CA MET A 1 11.07 12.53 -2.02
C MET A 1 11.54 11.77 -0.77
N PRO A 2 12.65 11.02 -0.78
CA PRO A 2 13.15 10.30 0.41
C PRO A 2 13.48 11.19 1.62
N GLU A 3 13.88 12.45 1.37
CA GLU A 3 14.28 13.39 2.42
C GLU A 3 13.11 13.91 3.27
N HIS A 4 11.87 13.76 2.80
CA HIS A 4 10.67 14.21 3.49
C HIS A 4 9.87 13.05 4.12
N THR A 5 10.32 11.82 3.92
CA THR A 5 9.71 10.62 4.49
C THR A 5 10.46 10.19 5.74
N ARG A 6 9.74 9.79 6.78
CA ARG A 6 10.35 9.24 7.99
C ARG A 6 11.08 7.93 7.67
N PRO A 7 12.28 7.69 8.23
CA PRO A 7 13.05 6.48 7.93
C PRO A 7 12.31 5.17 8.20
N GLU A 8 11.43 5.15 9.19
CA GLU A 8 10.62 4.00 9.61
C GLU A 8 9.25 3.89 8.92
N SER A 9 8.94 4.77 7.98
CA SER A 9 7.65 4.75 7.29
C SER A 9 7.54 3.51 6.40
N ALA A 10 6.43 2.80 6.52
CA ALA A 10 6.10 1.72 5.59
C ALA A 10 5.79 2.31 4.20
N ILE A 11 6.45 1.79 3.17
CA ILE A 11 6.31 2.29 1.80
C ILE A 11 5.38 1.38 0.99
N PHE A 12 4.34 1.97 0.42
CA PHE A 12 3.37 1.29 -0.41
C PHE A 12 3.29 1.95 -1.79
N ILE A 13 3.28 1.15 -2.85
CA ILE A 13 3.07 1.61 -4.23
C ILE A 13 1.69 1.11 -4.68
N ALA A 14 0.80 1.99 -5.12
CA ALA A 14 -0.42 1.55 -5.81
C ALA A 14 -0.07 1.11 -7.24
N ASP A 15 -0.08 -0.20 -7.50
CA ASP A 15 0.37 -0.78 -8.77
C ASP A 15 -0.79 -1.52 -9.46
N SER A 16 -1.18 -1.02 -10.65
CA SER A 16 -2.22 -1.61 -11.49
C SER A 16 -1.72 -2.78 -12.32
N ASN A 17 -0.40 -2.96 -12.48
CA ASN A 17 0.18 -4.05 -13.25
C ASN A 17 0.96 -5.02 -12.33
N PRO A 18 0.27 -5.95 -11.66
CA PRO A 18 0.93 -6.93 -10.80
C PRO A 18 1.76 -7.96 -11.58
N LYS A 19 1.57 -8.04 -12.92
CA LYS A 19 2.22 -9.00 -13.83
C LYS A 19 3.58 -8.53 -14.35
N ASN A 20 4.13 -7.43 -13.84
CA ASN A 20 5.48 -6.95 -14.12
C ASN A 20 6.60 -7.90 -13.59
N THR A 21 6.37 -9.21 -13.63
CA THR A 21 7.19 -10.25 -13.01
C THR A 21 7.80 -11.22 -14.02
N VAL A 22 7.47 -11.25 -15.32
CA VAL A 22 8.10 -12.28 -16.18
C VAL A 22 8.28 -12.06 -17.69
N GLU A 23 7.58 -11.15 -18.41
CA GLU A 23 7.60 -11.25 -19.89
C GLU A 23 8.11 -10.04 -20.71
N ASP A 24 8.47 -8.91 -20.10
CA ASP A 24 9.12 -7.81 -20.83
C ASP A 24 10.51 -7.51 -20.25
N SER A 25 11.53 -8.14 -20.83
CA SER A 25 12.94 -7.73 -20.94
C SER A 25 13.62 -7.02 -19.75
N HIS A 26 14.60 -7.70 -19.14
CA HIS A 26 15.65 -7.18 -18.23
C HIS A 26 15.21 -6.53 -16.90
N ASP A 27 15.34 -7.29 -15.80
CA ASP A 27 15.73 -6.81 -14.46
C ASP A 27 15.01 -5.54 -13.96
N SER A 28 13.69 -5.45 -14.14
CA SER A 28 12.92 -4.31 -13.65
C SER A 28 12.81 -4.41 -12.13
N LEU A 29 13.24 -3.36 -11.42
CA LEU A 29 13.25 -3.32 -9.96
C LEU A 29 11.86 -3.59 -9.35
N ALA A 30 10.80 -3.28 -10.10
CA ALA A 30 9.43 -3.59 -9.73
C ALA A 30 9.24 -5.09 -9.43
N SER A 31 9.82 -5.98 -10.22
CA SER A 31 9.71 -7.44 -10.06
C SER A 31 10.25 -7.95 -8.72
N THR A 32 11.21 -7.24 -8.13
CA THR A 32 11.82 -7.58 -6.83
C THR A 32 10.95 -7.19 -5.64
N ILE A 33 9.96 -6.32 -5.84
CA ILE A 33 9.10 -5.81 -4.78
C ILE A 33 7.84 -6.69 -4.68
N PRO A 34 7.50 -7.20 -3.48
CA PRO A 34 6.34 -8.08 -3.32
C PRO A 34 5.05 -7.36 -3.69
N VAL A 35 4.10 -8.09 -4.29
CA VAL A 35 2.75 -7.62 -4.57
C VAL A 35 1.78 -8.27 -3.60
N LEU A 36 0.92 -7.47 -3.00
CA LEU A 36 -0.20 -7.93 -2.19
C LEU A 36 -1.49 -7.24 -2.64
N PRO A 37 -2.65 -7.90 -2.50
CA PRO A 37 -3.91 -7.17 -2.63
C PRO A 37 -3.97 -6.07 -1.56
N TYR A 38 -4.56 -4.93 -1.87
CA TYR A 38 -4.60 -3.78 -0.96
C TYR A 38 -5.23 -4.07 0.41
N TYR A 39 -6.13 -5.07 0.49
CA TYR A 39 -6.76 -5.52 1.74
C TYR A 39 -5.96 -6.60 2.49
N GLY A 40 -4.86 -7.09 1.92
CA GLY A 40 -4.02 -8.14 2.51
C GLY A 40 -2.95 -7.63 3.48
N VAL A 41 -2.84 -6.32 3.66
CA VAL A 41 -1.88 -5.67 4.57
C VAL A 41 -2.61 -5.24 5.84
N ASP A 42 -2.02 -5.51 7.00
CA ASP A 42 -2.47 -4.95 8.28
C ASP A 42 -1.81 -3.58 8.50
N TYR A 43 -2.46 -2.54 8.00
CA TYR A 43 -1.98 -1.17 8.09
C TYR A 43 -1.92 -0.64 9.52
N SER A 44 -2.72 -1.22 10.42
CA SER A 44 -2.78 -0.76 11.82
C SER A 44 -1.51 -1.03 12.62
N THR A 45 -0.66 -1.92 12.11
CA THR A 45 0.64 -2.26 12.72
C THR A 45 1.73 -1.22 12.45
N PHE A 46 1.54 -0.34 11.45
CA PHE A 46 2.53 0.67 11.10
C PHE A 46 2.21 2.01 11.76
N SER A 47 3.23 2.64 12.36
CA SER A 47 3.09 3.98 12.94
C SER A 47 3.01 5.07 11.88
N HIS A 48 3.70 4.89 10.76
CA HIS A 48 3.74 5.79 9.61
C HIS A 48 3.64 5.00 8.33
N SER A 49 2.88 5.52 7.37
CA SER A 49 2.71 4.91 6.06
C SER A 49 2.81 5.97 4.97
N THR A 50 3.50 5.62 3.89
CA THR A 50 3.64 6.45 2.70
C THR A 50 3.08 5.69 1.52
N LEU A 51 2.01 6.22 0.93
CA LEU A 51 1.41 5.68 -0.28
C LEU A 51 1.89 6.48 -1.49
N ILE A 52 2.53 5.78 -2.42
CA ILE A 52 2.99 6.32 -3.69
C ILE A 52 1.94 6.00 -4.75
N ILE A 53 1.52 7.06 -5.45
CA ILE A 53 0.48 7.03 -6.46
C ILE A 53 1.08 7.50 -7.78
N GLY A 54 0.81 6.76 -8.86
CA GLY A 54 1.32 7.07 -10.19
C GLY A 54 0.55 8.18 -10.88
N GLY A 55 1.15 8.78 -11.91
CA GLY A 55 0.43 9.66 -12.82
C GLY A 55 -0.64 8.88 -13.59
N GLU A 56 -1.73 9.55 -14.00
CA GLU A 56 -2.81 8.89 -14.76
C GLU A 56 -2.32 8.28 -16.08
N THR A 57 -1.40 8.96 -16.77
CA THR A 57 -0.86 8.51 -18.06
C THR A 57 0.52 7.86 -17.91
N GLU A 58 1.38 8.43 -17.07
CA GLU A 58 2.79 8.05 -16.94
C GLU A 58 3.03 6.89 -15.97
N GLY A 59 2.03 6.54 -15.15
CA GLY A 59 2.14 5.48 -14.15
C GLY A 59 3.15 5.80 -13.03
N ILE A 60 3.80 4.75 -12.51
CA ILE A 60 4.77 4.82 -11.42
C ILE A 60 6.19 4.97 -11.98
N SER A 61 6.95 5.93 -11.48
CA SER A 61 8.35 6.14 -11.91
C SER A 61 9.30 5.07 -11.37
N GLU A 62 10.41 4.84 -12.08
CA GLU A 62 11.47 3.91 -11.64
C GLU A 62 12.05 4.30 -10.25
N ASP A 63 12.21 5.60 -9.99
CA ASP A 63 12.68 6.12 -8.70
C ASP A 63 11.74 5.75 -7.54
N SER A 64 10.45 5.62 -7.81
CA SER A 64 9.48 5.15 -6.81
C SER A 64 9.73 3.69 -6.44
N TYR A 65 10.02 2.84 -7.42
CA TYR A 65 10.42 1.45 -7.19
C TYR A 65 11.77 1.37 -6.48
N LYS A 66 12.74 2.24 -6.82
CA LYS A 66 14.03 2.35 -6.10
C LYS A 66 13.83 2.69 -4.64
N PHE A 67 12.98 3.67 -4.38
CA PHE A 67 12.66 4.08 -3.02
C PHE A 67 11.96 2.98 -2.24
N ALA A 68 10.92 2.33 -2.79
CA ALA A 68 10.24 1.22 -2.13
C ALA A 68 11.17 0.02 -1.88
N SER A 69 11.98 -0.38 -2.87
CA SER A 69 12.92 -1.49 -2.72
C SER A 69 13.95 -1.21 -1.60
N SER A 70 14.48 0.02 -1.54
CA SER A 70 15.42 0.44 -0.48
C SER A 70 14.84 0.41 0.94
N ARG A 71 13.52 0.33 1.08
CA ARG A 71 12.77 0.36 2.35
C ARG A 71 11.96 -0.91 2.60
N ASN A 72 12.21 -1.99 1.86
CA ASN A 72 11.41 -3.22 1.92
C ASN A 72 9.90 -2.95 1.76
N GLY A 73 9.56 -2.02 0.87
CA GLY A 73 8.19 -1.62 0.58
C GLY A 73 7.40 -2.70 -0.13
N LEU A 74 6.12 -2.40 -0.37
CA LEU A 74 5.15 -3.31 -0.95
C LEU A 74 4.42 -2.65 -2.12
N ARG A 75 4.05 -3.46 -3.11
CA ARG A 75 3.12 -3.07 -4.17
C ARG A 75 1.72 -3.53 -3.80
N LEU A 76 0.79 -2.59 -3.80
CA LEU A 76 -0.62 -2.83 -3.52
C LEU A 76 -1.37 -2.93 -4.83
N ASN A 77 -1.99 -4.08 -5.07
CA ASN A 77 -2.87 -4.30 -6.19
C ASN A 77 -4.34 -4.17 -5.77
N ILE A 78 -5.13 -3.50 -6.60
CA ILE A 78 -6.59 -3.57 -6.53
C ILE A 78 -7.02 -4.62 -7.55
N PRO A 79 -7.65 -5.74 -7.14
CA PRO A 79 -8.15 -6.72 -8.09
C PRO A 79 -9.20 -6.09 -9.01
N LEU A 80 -9.00 -6.25 -10.32
CA LEU A 80 -9.91 -5.76 -11.36
C LEU A 80 -10.45 -6.95 -12.16
N ILE A 81 -11.59 -6.72 -12.83
CA ILE A 81 -12.12 -7.69 -13.78
C ILE A 81 -11.23 -7.76 -15.04
N GLU A 82 -11.29 -8.89 -15.74
CA GLU A 82 -10.54 -9.07 -16.98
C GLU A 82 -10.93 -8.01 -18.04
N GLY A 83 -9.93 -7.49 -18.75
CA GLY A 83 -10.10 -6.43 -19.75
C GLY A 83 -10.13 -5.00 -19.20
N VAL A 84 -9.96 -4.82 -17.88
CA VAL A 84 -9.76 -3.50 -17.27
C VAL A 84 -8.30 -3.37 -16.83
N ASP A 85 -7.57 -2.46 -17.49
CA ASP A 85 -6.14 -2.29 -17.25
C ASP A 85 -5.83 -1.57 -15.92
N SER A 86 -6.63 -0.56 -15.57
CA SER A 86 -6.45 0.22 -14.34
C SER A 86 -7.72 0.99 -13.96
N LEU A 87 -7.76 1.48 -12.72
CA LEU A 87 -8.71 2.51 -12.29
C LEU A 87 -8.09 3.89 -12.52
N ASN A 88 -8.93 4.92 -12.61
CA ASN A 88 -8.46 6.29 -12.44
C ASN A 88 -7.68 6.40 -11.11
N THR A 89 -6.57 7.13 -11.15
CA THR A 89 -5.64 7.32 -10.03
C THR A 89 -6.33 7.79 -8.75
N GLY A 90 -7.28 8.72 -8.85
CA GLY A 90 -8.09 9.19 -7.73
C GLY A 90 -8.96 8.10 -7.11
N MET A 91 -9.56 7.23 -7.95
CA MET A 91 -10.35 6.09 -7.48
C MET A 91 -9.48 5.02 -6.82
N ALA A 92 -8.33 4.69 -7.41
CA ALA A 92 -7.37 3.78 -6.80
C ALA A 92 -6.93 4.28 -5.41
N THR A 93 -6.60 5.57 -5.32
CA THR A 93 -6.23 6.23 -4.07
C THR A 93 -7.37 6.16 -3.05
N ALA A 94 -8.61 6.46 -3.46
CA ALA A 94 -9.77 6.43 -2.58
C ALA A 94 -10.04 5.03 -2.01
N VAL A 95 -9.94 3.99 -2.84
CA VAL A 95 -10.14 2.59 -2.41
C VAL A 95 -9.10 2.21 -1.35
N ILE A 96 -7.81 2.44 -1.63
CA ILE A 96 -6.72 2.09 -0.71
C ILE A 96 -6.83 2.91 0.59
N ALA A 97 -7.04 4.22 0.50
CA ALA A 97 -7.16 5.09 1.67
C ALA A 97 -8.37 4.74 2.54
N CYS A 98 -9.51 4.37 1.93
CA CYS A 98 -10.68 3.92 2.68
C CYS A 98 -10.41 2.61 3.44
N GLU A 99 -9.67 1.68 2.85
CA GLU A 99 -9.27 0.44 3.52
C GLU A 99 -8.35 0.72 4.70
N ILE A 100 -7.32 1.54 4.49
CA ILE A 100 -6.40 1.97 5.55
C ILE A 100 -7.22 2.58 6.71
N LYS A 101 -8.07 3.57 6.41
CA LYS A 101 -8.93 4.21 7.41
C LYS A 101 -9.82 3.21 8.14
N LYS A 102 -10.43 2.26 7.42
CA LYS A 102 -11.29 1.22 7.99
C LYS A 102 -10.52 0.41 9.03
N GLN A 103 -9.30 -0.03 8.73
CA GLN A 103 -8.47 -0.80 9.66
C GLN A 103 -8.08 0.00 10.90
N PHE A 104 -7.69 1.28 10.74
CA PHE A 104 -7.40 2.16 11.89
C PHE A 104 -8.61 2.34 12.81
N VAL A 105 -9.80 2.58 12.24
CA VAL A 105 -11.03 2.72 13.03
C VAL A 105 -11.38 1.42 13.77
N GLN A 106 -11.20 0.26 13.13
CA GLN A 106 -11.43 -1.05 13.75
C GLN A 106 -10.43 -1.30 14.89
N ALA A 107 -9.14 -1.03 14.68
CA ALA A 107 -8.10 -1.17 15.69
C ALA A 107 -8.39 -0.29 16.92
N TRP A 108 -8.71 0.99 16.71
CA TRP A 108 -9.07 1.90 17.80
C TRP A 108 -10.33 1.45 18.57
N SER A 109 -11.34 0.97 17.85
CA SER A 109 -12.58 0.46 18.46
C SER A 109 -12.31 -0.77 19.33
N LYS A 110 -11.45 -1.68 18.84
CA LYS A 110 -11.02 -2.88 19.57
C LYS A 110 -10.25 -2.50 20.85
N MET A 111 -9.25 -1.62 20.75
CA MET A 111 -8.47 -1.15 21.92
C MET A 111 -9.35 -0.50 22.98
N LYS A 112 -10.36 0.29 22.57
CA LYS A 112 -11.29 0.92 23.52
C LYS A 112 -12.14 -0.12 24.26
N LYS A 113 -12.59 -1.16 23.56
CA LYS A 113 -13.37 -2.25 24.15
C LYS A 113 -12.53 -3.06 25.15
N GLU A 114 -11.31 -3.43 24.77
CA GLU A 114 -10.39 -4.18 25.65
C GLU A 114 -10.06 -3.41 26.92
N LYS A 115 -9.85 -2.08 26.83
CA LYS A 115 -9.62 -1.24 28.01
C LYS A 115 -10.82 -1.23 28.96
N VAL A 116 -12.04 -1.10 28.41
CA VAL A 116 -13.27 -1.12 29.22
C VAL A 116 -13.46 -2.48 29.90
N GLU A 117 -13.23 -3.58 29.19
CA GLU A 117 -13.30 -4.93 29.75
C GLU A 117 -12.24 -5.19 30.85
N ALA A 118 -11.03 -4.65 30.69
CA ALA A 118 -9.99 -4.74 31.72
C ALA A 118 -10.36 -3.94 32.99
N GLU A 119 -10.96 -2.76 32.84
CA GLU A 119 -11.42 -1.93 33.97
C GLU A 119 -12.63 -2.54 34.71
N LEU A 120 -13.51 -3.29 34.03
CA LEU A 120 -14.64 -3.99 34.64
C LEU A 120 -14.24 -5.27 35.40
N ASN A 121 -13.09 -5.86 35.05
CA ASN A 121 -12.57 -7.09 35.65
C ASN A 121 -11.51 -6.85 36.73
N THR A 122 -11.31 -5.60 37.15
CA THR A 122 -10.41 -5.18 38.25
C THR A 122 -11.24 -4.68 39.42
#